data_AF-A0A3D3HH03-F1
#
_entry.id   AF-A0A3D3HH03-F1
#
_cell.length_a   1.000
_cell.length_b   1.000
_cell.length_c   1.000
_cell.angle_alpha   90.00
_cell.angle_beta   90.00
_cell.angle_gamma   90.00
#
_symmetry.space_group_name_H-M   'P 1'
#
loop_
_entity.id
_entity.type
_entity.pdbx_description
1 polymer ?
#
loop_
_entity_poly.entity_id
_entity_poly.type
_entity_poly.pdbx_seq_one_letter_code
_entity_poly.pdbx_strand_id
1 'polypeptide(L)' 'MKSPGDNALERRRKIFQEYERVIAELGPERAPDTPRKKIYEKIADNLGYGPEWVRKVIASFLKKK' A
#
# COMPACT_ATOMS: atom_id res chain seq x y z
N MET A 1 -0.57 -26.59 6.83
CA MET A 1 -0.12 -26.00 5.54
C MET A 1 -0.80 -24.65 5.40
N LYS A 2 -0.06 -23.54 5.30
CA LYS A 2 -0.67 -22.21 5.06
C LYS A 2 -1.33 -22.23 3.69
N SER A 3 -2.62 -21.90 3.64
CA SER A 3 -3.40 -21.89 2.41
C SER A 3 -2.83 -20.84 1.44
N PRO A 4 -2.77 -21.09 0.11
CA PRO A 4 -2.29 -20.10 -0.85
C PRO A 4 -3.08 -18.78 -0.80
N GLY A 5 -4.34 -18.83 -0.33
CA GLY A 5 -5.19 -17.67 -0.08
C GLY A 5 -4.79 -16.81 1.13
N ASP A 6 -4.31 -17.42 2.22
CA ASP A 6 -3.80 -16.69 3.39
C ASP A 6 -2.62 -15.82 3.00
N ASN A 7 -1.72 -16.36 2.18
CA ASN A 7 -0.55 -15.62 1.71
C ASN A 7 -0.93 -14.40 0.86
N ALA A 8 -2.03 -14.47 0.08
CA ALA A 8 -2.50 -13.34 -0.71
C ALA A 8 -3.13 -12.23 0.16
N LEU A 9 -3.93 -12.59 1.16
CA LEU A 9 -4.51 -11.62 2.09
C LEU A 9 -3.44 -10.97 2.97
N GLU A 10 -2.50 -11.76 3.50
CA GLU A 10 -1.35 -11.26 4.27
C GLU A 10 -0.53 -10.26 3.45
N ARG A 11 -0.24 -10.55 2.18
CA ARG A 11 0.47 -9.62 1.27
C ARG A 11 -0.30 -8.32 1.05
N ARG A 12 -1.61 -8.40 0.81
CA ARG A 12 -2.47 -7.22 0.63
C ARG A 12 -2.52 -6.35 1.89
N ARG A 13 -2.59 -6.97 3.08
CA ARG A 13 -2.52 -6.27 4.37
C ARG A 13 -1.18 -5.57 4.57
N LYS A 14 -0.06 -6.24 4.27
CA LYS A 14 1.29 -5.63 4.35
C LYS A 14 1.41 -4.38 3.47
N ILE A 15 0.92 -4.44 2.24
CA ILE A 15 0.91 -3.29 1.33
C ILE A 15 0.12 -2.11 1.93
N PHE A 16 -1.04 -2.39 2.51
CA PHE A 16 -1.87 -1.34 3.11
C PHE A 16 -1.26 -0.78 4.40
N GLN A 17 -0.66 -1.62 5.24
CA GLN A 17 0.06 -1.17 6.44
C GLN A 17 1.25 -0.28 6.10
N GLU A 18 2.02 -0.62 5.06
CA GLU A 18 3.12 0.23 4.59
C GLU A 18 2.60 1.55 4.04
N TYR A 19 1.45 1.54 3.35
CA TYR A 19 0.79 2.78 2.92
C TYR A 19 0.41 3.68 4.10
N GLU A 20 -0.22 3.13 5.13
CA GLU A 20 -0.56 3.89 6.34
C GLU A 20 0.68 4.44 7.04
N ARG A 21 1.77 3.66 7.10
CA ARG A 21 3.05 4.10 7.65
C ARG A 21 3.65 5.26 6.85
N VAL A 22 3.72 5.15 5.53
CA VAL A 22 4.26 6.22 4.66
C VAL A 22 3.42 7.50 4.77
N ILE A 23 2.08 7.38 4.83
CA ILE A 23 1.19 8.52 5.02
C ILE A 23 1.40 9.16 6.41
N ALA A 24 1.56 8.35 7.46
CA ALA A 24 1.85 8.83 8.80
C ALA A 24 3.21 9.53 8.89
N GLU A 25 4.24 9.01 8.21
CA GLU A 25 5.57 9.63 8.13
C GLU A 25 5.56 10.96 7.36
N LEU A 26 4.76 11.07 6.29
CA LEU A 26 4.57 12.32 5.56
C LEU A 26 3.82 13.36 6.40
N GLY A 27 2.93 12.91 7.27
CA GLY A 27 2.05 13.76 8.06
C GLY A 27 0.85 14.28 7.26
N PRO A 28 -0.21 14.72 7.97
CA PRO A 28 -1.48 15.13 7.36
C PRO A 28 -1.37 16.35 6.43
N GLU A 29 -0.31 17.14 6.58
CA GLU A 29 -0.08 18.36 5.79
C GLU A 29 0.57 18.06 4.43
N ARG A 30 1.46 17.07 4.37
CA ARG A 30 2.19 16.72 3.12
C ARG A 30 1.61 15.52 2.38
N ALA A 31 0.87 14.66 3.06
CA ALA A 31 0.18 13.54 2.44
C ALA A 31 -0.79 13.92 1.29
N PRO A 32 -1.60 15.01 1.38
CA PRO A 32 -2.46 15.42 0.28
C PRO A 32 -1.71 16.10 -0.87
N ASP A 33 -0.58 16.75 -0.58
CA ASP A 33 0.25 17.45 -1.56
C ASP A 33 1.17 16.49 -2.34
N THR A 34 1.56 15.38 -1.70
CA THR A 34 2.42 14.36 -2.31
C THR A 34 1.64 13.55 -3.37
N PRO A 35 2.14 13.45 -4.61
CA PRO A 35 1.51 12.62 -5.63
C PRO A 35 1.40 11.17 -5.15
N ARG A 36 0.18 10.64 -5.06
CA ARG A 36 -0.07 9.24 -4.63
C ARG A 36 0.74 8.22 -5.44
N LYS A 37 1.06 8.53 -6.70
CA LYS A 37 1.95 7.73 -7.55
C LYS A 37 3.32 7.49 -6.88
N LYS A 38 3.97 8.54 -6.35
CA LYS A 38 5.26 8.43 -5.66
C LYS A 38 5.18 7.57 -4.40
N ILE A 39 4.05 7.66 -3.69
CA ILE A 39 3.77 6.83 -2.51
C ILE A 39 3.67 5.36 -2.91
N TYR A 40 2.95 5.05 -3.99
CA TYR A 40 2.84 3.68 -4.50
C TYR A 40 4.17 3.13 -5.01
N GLU A 41 4.97 3.95 -5.70
CA GLU A 41 6.32 3.59 -6.17
C GLU A 41 7.26 3.29 -4.99
N LYS A 42 7.22 4.09 -3.92
CA LYS A 42 8.00 3.84 -2.69
C LYS A 42 7.61 2.54 -2.00
N ILE A 43 6.31 2.27 -1.86
CA ILE A 43 5.81 1.03 -1.24
C ILE A 43 6.15 -0.19 -2.09
N ALA A 44 6.05 -0.04 -3.41
CA ALA A 44 6.43 -1.07 -4.38
C ALA A 44 7.92 -1.43 -4.26
N ASP A 45 8.80 -0.43 -4.18
CA ASP A 45 10.24 -0.63 -3.96
C ASP A 45 10.53 -1.30 -2.61
N ASN A 46 9.96 -0.78 -1.52
CA ASN A 46 10.14 -1.31 -0.16
C ASN A 46 9.74 -2.79 0.00
N LEU A 47 8.66 -3.20 -0.69
CA LEU A 47 8.08 -4.53 -0.55
C LEU A 47 8.45 -5.48 -1.71
N GLY A 48 9.19 -5.00 -2.72
CA GLY A 48 9.56 -5.77 -3.90
C GLY A 48 8.35 -6.14 -4.78
N TYR A 49 7.38 -5.23 -4.91
CA TYR A 49 6.14 -5.45 -5.65
C TYR A 49 6.00 -4.51 -6.84
N GLY A 50 5.12 -4.87 -7.79
CA GLY A 50 4.79 -3.98 -8.90
C GLY A 50 3.96 -2.77 -8.43
N PRO A 51 4.27 -1.54 -8.88
CA PRO A 51 3.54 -0.34 -8.48
C PRO A 51 2.06 -0.36 -8.89
N GLU A 52 1.73 -1.01 -10.00
CA GLU A 52 0.33 -1.21 -10.40
C GLU A 52 -0.44 -2.14 -9.45
N TRP A 53 0.21 -3.18 -8.94
CA TRP A 53 -0.42 -4.09 -8.00
C TRP A 53 -0.66 -3.40 -6.65
N VAL A 54 0.35 -2.69 -6.15
CA VAL A 54 0.26 -1.85 -4.94
C VAL A 54 -0.88 -0.84 -5.06
N ARG A 55 -0.97 -0.12 -6.19
CA ARG A 55 -2.06 0.82 -6.47
C ARG A 55 -3.43 0.14 -6.40
N LYS A 56 -3.61 -1.02 -7.03
CA LYS A 56 -4.90 -1.76 -7.02
C LYS A 56 -5.28 -2.20 -5.62
N VAL A 57 -4.31 -2.69 -4.84
CA VAL A 57 -4.54 -3.12 -3.46
C VAL A 57 -4.98 -1.94 -2.59
N ILE A 58 -4.22 -0.85 -2.58
CA ILE A 58 -4.54 0.33 -1.78
C ILE A 58 -5.90 0.92 -2.19
N ALA A 59 -6.17 1.06 -3.50
CA ALA A 59 -7.45 1.54 -3.99
C ALA A 59 -8.62 0.64 -3.54
N SER A 60 -8.43 -0.69 -3.52
CA SER A 60 -9.43 -1.63 -3.03
C SER A 60 -9.71 -1.49 -1.53
N PHE A 61 -8.73 -1.10 -0.72
CA PHE A 61 -8.95 -0.82 0.71
C PHE A 61 -9.61 0.54 0.92
N LEU A 62 -9.19 1.57 0.20
CA LEU A 62 -9.77 2.91 0.30
C LEU A 62 -11.23 2.98 -0.17
N LYS A 63 -11.62 2.19 -1.18
CA LYS A 63 -13.01 2.11 -1.65
C LYS A 63 -13.95 1.38 -0.67
N LYS A 64 -13.39 0.61 0.27
CA LYS A 64 -14.15 -0.17 1.25
C LYS A 64 -14.43 0.58 2.56
N LYS A 65 -13.91 1.80 2.70
CA LYS A 65 -14.08 2.69 3.85
C LYS A 65 -15.07 3.79 3.48
#